data_AF-A0A7X9QP81-F1
#
_entry.id   AF-A0A7X9QP81-F1
#
_cell.length_a   1.000
_cell.length_b   1.000
_cell.length_c   1.000
_cell.angle_alpha   90.00
_cell.angle_beta   90.00
_cell.angle_gamma   90.00
#
_symmetry.space_group_name_H-M   'P 1'
#
loop_
_entity.id
_entity.type
_entity.pdbx_description
1 polymer ?
#
loop_
_entity_poly.entity_id
_entity_poly.type
_entity_poly.pdbx_seq_one_letter_code
_entity_poly.pdbx_strand_id
1 'polypeptide(L)' 'MYFELLLDALFGPREAIHEVECSVCGFNEVYYRDRTTKVTLGRACQRCNFVQKFDSTSTQHRNRLT' A
#
# COMPACT_ATOMS: atom_id res chain seq x y z
N MET A 1 8.05 0.27 -16.93
CA MET A 1 8.11 -1.20 -16.82
C MET A 1 8.72 -1.70 -15.50
N TYR A 2 9.74 -1.06 -14.90
CA TYR A 2 10.32 -1.56 -13.64
C TYR A 2 9.41 -1.42 -12.40
N PHE A 3 8.62 -0.36 -12.34
CA PHE A 3 7.77 -0.08 -11.19
C PHE A 3 6.68 -1.14 -10.98
N GLU A 4 6.01 -1.59 -12.04
CA GLU A 4 4.98 -2.64 -11.92
C GLU A 4 5.56 -3.97 -11.44
N LEU A 5 6.77 -4.34 -11.87
CA LEU A 5 7.46 -5.54 -11.40
C LEU A 5 7.82 -5.45 -9.91
N LEU A 6 8.24 -4.25 -9.44
CA LEU A 6 8.48 -3.99 -8.02
C LEU A 6 7.17 -4.18 -7.22
N LEU A 7 6.08 -3.63 -7.72
CA LEU A 7 4.78 -3.78 -7.07
C LEU A 7 4.28 -5.23 -7.09
N ASP A 8 4.50 -5.98 -8.18
CA ASP A 8 4.17 -7.41 -8.26
C ASP A 8 4.96 -8.22 -7.22
N ALA A 9 6.25 -7.92 -7.04
CA ALA A 9 7.10 -8.59 -6.06
C ALA A 9 6.70 -8.28 -4.60
N LEU A 10 6.24 -7.06 -4.31
CA LEU A 10 5.94 -6.63 -2.94
C LEU A 10 4.48 -6.85 -2.52
N PHE A 11 3.54 -6.58 -3.43
CA PHE A 11 2.09 -6.59 -3.19
C PHE A 11 1.36 -7.72 -3.90
N GLY A 12 1.91 -8.28 -4.98
CA GLY A 12 1.21 -9.27 -5.79
C GLY A 12 -0.07 -8.68 -6.43
N PRO A 13 -1.11 -9.52 -6.63
CA PRO A 13 -2.39 -9.09 -7.20
C PRO A 13 -3.06 -7.99 -6.37
N ARG A 14 -3.25 -6.82 -6.98
CA ARG A 14 -3.67 -5.60 -6.27
C ARG A 14 -4.70 -4.79 -7.05
N GLU A 15 -5.45 -3.98 -6.31
CA GLU A 15 -6.40 -2.98 -6.81
C GLU A 15 -5.97 -1.61 -6.27
N ALA A 16 -5.80 -0.62 -7.15
CA ALA A 16 -5.58 0.76 -6.75
C ALA A 16 -6.90 1.34 -6.20
N ILE A 17 -6.86 1.96 -5.03
CA ILE A 17 -8.06 2.47 -4.37
C ILE A 17 -8.08 3.98 -4.28
N HIS A 18 -7.00 4.62 -3.82
CA HIS A 18 -6.95 6.06 -3.59
C HIS A 18 -5.61 6.62 -4.07
N GLU A 19 -5.64 7.85 -4.55
CA GLU A 19 -4.47 8.61 -4.99
C GLU A 19 -4.37 9.86 -4.13
N VAL A 20 -3.19 10.11 -3.58
CA VAL A 20 -2.89 11.25 -2.70
C VAL A 20 -1.52 11.82 -3.05
N GLU A 21 -1.17 12.94 -2.41
CA GLU A 21 0.16 13.51 -2.53
C GLU A 21 1.20 12.68 -1.76
N CYS A 22 2.25 12.25 -2.46
CA CYS A 22 3.34 11.45 -1.94
C CYS A 22 4.12 12.26 -0.91
N SER A 23 4.19 11.74 0.31
CA SER A 23 4.91 12.35 1.42
C SER A 23 6.43 12.50 1.21
N VAL A 24 6.99 11.89 0.17
CA VAL A 24 8.43 11.91 -0.14
C VAL A 24 8.77 12.95 -1.22
N CYS A 25 7.93 13.08 -2.26
CA CYS A 25 8.27 13.89 -3.43
C CYS A 25 7.18 14.85 -3.91
N GLY A 26 6.00 14.87 -3.28
CA GLY A 26 4.90 15.77 -3.65
C GLY A 26 4.13 15.39 -4.92
N PHE A 27 4.42 14.22 -5.52
CA PHE A 27 3.69 13.70 -6.69
C PHE A 27 2.63 12.69 -6.29
N ASN A 28 2.11 11.93 -7.24
CA ASN A 28 1.02 11.00 -6.99
C ASN A 28 1.53 9.73 -6.29
N GLU A 29 0.92 9.43 -5.14
CA GLU A 29 1.06 8.18 -4.40
C GLU A 29 -0.28 7.44 -4.42
N VAL A 30 -0.23 6.14 -4.70
CA VAL A 30 -1.41 5.29 -4.83
C VAL A 30 -1.44 4.28 -3.70
N TYR A 31 -2.60 4.13 -3.08
CA TYR A 31 -2.90 3.09 -2.10
C TYR A 31 -3.46 1.86 -2.81
N TYR A 32 -3.01 0.68 -2.36
CA TYR A 32 -3.39 -0.60 -2.94
C TYR A 32 -4.04 -1.50 -1.90
N ARG A 33 -5.02 -2.29 -2.33
CA ARG A 33 -5.60 -3.39 -1.57
C ARG A 33 -5.56 -4.69 -2.34
N ASP A 34 -5.67 -5.80 -1.62
CA ASP A 34 -5.86 -7.13 -2.20
C ASP A 34 -7.23 -7.23 -2.87
N ARG A 35 -7.28 -7.79 -4.07
CA ARG A 35 -8.53 -7.87 -4.86
C ARG A 35 -9.58 -8.76 -4.20
N THR A 36 -9.17 -9.77 -3.45
CA THR A 36 -10.01 -10.83 -2.90
C THR A 36 -10.40 -10.56 -1.47
N THR A 37 -9.42 -10.34 -0.59
CA THR A 37 -9.61 -10.10 0.86
C THR A 37 -9.99 -8.65 1.16
N LYS A 38 -9.79 -7.74 0.21
CA LYS A 38 -9.99 -6.29 0.36
C LYS A 38 -9.12 -5.63 1.44
N VAL A 39 -8.14 -6.35 1.98
CA VAL A 39 -7.16 -5.83 2.94
C VAL A 39 -6.22 -4.85 2.25
N THR A 40 -5.97 -3.70 2.89
CA THR A 40 -5.00 -2.72 2.40
C THR A 40 -3.59 -3.32 2.45
N LEU A 41 -2.90 -3.32 1.32
CA LEU A 41 -1.57 -3.91 1.16
C LEU A 41 -0.46 -2.91 1.43
N GLY A 42 -0.66 -1.66 1.02
CA GLY A 42 0.37 -0.64 1.08
C GLY A 42 0.10 0.55 0.19
N ARG A 43 1.10 1.41 0.06
CA ARG A 43 1.11 2.59 -0.81
C ARG A 43 2.40 2.68 -1.60
N ALA A 44 2.35 3.27 -2.79
CA ALA A 44 3.54 3.47 -3.60
C ALA A 44 3.44 4.71 -4.51
N CYS A 45 4.59 5.33 -4.78
CA CYS A 45 4.71 6.45 -5.72
C CYS A 45 5.60 6.04 -6.90
N GLN A 46 5.03 6.07 -8.10
CA GLN A 46 5.76 5.70 -9.33
C GLN A 46 6.90 6.67 -9.67
N ARG A 47 6.80 7.93 -9.24
CA ARG A 47 7.79 8.95 -9.60
C ARG A 47 9.10 8.81 -8.83
N CYS A 48 9.02 8.63 -7.51
CA CYS A 48 10.21 8.49 -6.66
C CYS A 48 10.54 7.04 -6.30
N ASN A 49 9.76 6.07 -6.79
CA ASN A 49 9.86 4.64 -6.48
C ASN A 49 9.73 4.32 -4.98
N PHE A 50 9.12 5.22 -4.19
CA PHE A 50 8.79 4.92 -2.81
C PHE A 50 7.72 3.84 -2.74
N VAL A 51 7.93 2.83 -1.89
CA VAL A 51 6.95 1.78 -1.61
C VAL A 51 6.92 1.51 -0.11
N GLN A 52 5.73 1.48 0.47
CA GLN A 52 5.51 1.06 1.85
C GLN A 52 4.46 -0.04 1.91
N LYS A 53 4.85 -1.20 2.45
CA LYS A 53 3.92 -2.29 2.76
C LYS A 53 3.32 -2.08 4.15
N PHE A 54 2.05 -2.39 4.30
CA PHE A 54 1.39 -2.40 5.60
C PHE A 54 1.31 -3.85 6.10
N ASP A 55 1.63 -4.05 7.37
CA ASP A 55 1.51 -5.37 7.99
C ASP A 55 0.05 -5.67 8.29
N SER A 56 -0.44 -6.79 7.76
CA SER A 56 -1.78 -7.32 8.04
C SER A 56 -1.85 -8.06 9.39
N THR A 57 -0.74 -8.16 10.13
CA THR A 57 -0.65 -8.90 11.42
C THR A 57 -1.04 -8.05 12.63
N SER A 58 -2.01 -7.15 12.50
CA SER A 58 -2.68 -6.62 13.69
C SER A 58 -4.01 -7.33 13.88
N THR A 59 -3.95 -8.46 14.60
CA THR A 59 -5.04 -8.86 15.48
C THR A 59 -5.50 -7.60 16.21
N GLN A 60 -6.67 -7.07 15.88
CA GLN A 60 -7.33 -6.03 16.66
C GLN A 60 -7.81 -6.64 17.99
N HIS A 61 -6.87 -6.98 18.88
CA HIS A 61 -7.11 -6.98 20.32
C HIS A 61 -6.64 -5.63 20.86
N ARG A 62 -7.32 -4.54 20.47
CA ARG A 62 -7.39 -3.38 21.35
C ARG A 62 -8.40 -3.72 22.44
N ASN A 63 -7.91 -4.42 23.47
CA ASN A 63 -8.55 -4.36 24.79
C ASN A 63 -8.60 -2.89 25.19
N ARG A 64 -9.81 -2.33 25.16
CA ARG A 64 -10.12 -1.08 25.84
C ARG A 64 -10.21 -1.39 27.33
N LEU A 65 -9.08 -1.33 28.02
CA LEU A 65 -9.00 -1.31 29.49
C LEU A 65 -7.98 -0.24 29.88
N THR A 66 -8.47 0.99 30.05
CA THR A 66 -8.50 1.80 31.28
C THR A 66 -8.91 3.21 30.90
#